data_AF-A0A7C6HEI8-F1
#
_entry.id   AF-A0A7C6HEI8-F1
#
_cell.length_a   1.000
_cell.length_b   1.000
_cell.length_c   1.000
_cell.angle_alpha   90.00
_cell.angle_beta   90.00
_cell.angle_gamma   90.00
#
_symmetry.space_group_name_H-M   'P 1'
#
loop_
_entity.id
_entity.type
_entity.pdbx_description
1 polymer ?
#
loop_
_entity_poly.entity_id
_entity_poly.type
_entity_poly.pdbx_seq_one_letter_code
_entity_poly.pdbx_strand_id
1 'polypeptide(L)' 'MAIKVAINGFGRIGRLAFRVISEDKKYEVVGINDLTDAETLA' A
#
# COMPACT_ATOMS: atom_id res chain seq x y z
N MET A 1 -5.90 -6.52 16.90
CA MET A 1 -4.66 -5.99 16.29
C MET A 1 -4.75 -6.21 14.79
N ALA A 2 -4.51 -5.18 13.98
CA ALA A 2 -4.43 -5.33 12.54
C ALA A 2 -3.09 -5.97 12.14
N ILE A 3 -3.09 -6.75 11.05
CA ILE A 3 -1.88 -7.29 10.43
C ILE A 3 -1.19 -6.15 9.69
N LYS A 4 0.06 -5.88 10.05
CA LYS A 4 0.87 -4.84 9.42
C LYS A 4 1.42 -5.34 8.09
N VAL A 5 1.22 -4.58 7.04
CA VAL A 5 1.60 -4.91 5.66
C VAL A 5 2.45 -3.79 5.08
N ALA A 6 3.50 -4.14 4.32
CA ALA A 6 4.22 -3.22 3.47
C ALA A 6 4.03 -3.61 2.01
N ILE A 7 3.98 -2.62 1.10
CA ILE A 7 3.87 -2.83 -0.34
C ILE A 7 5.19 -2.42 -0.99
N ASN A 8 5.88 -3.35 -1.65
CA ASN A 8 7.09 -3.08 -2.43
C ASN A 8 6.76 -3.18 -3.93
N GLY A 9 6.71 -2.02 -4.60
CA GLY A 9 6.18 -1.86 -5.95
C GLY A 9 4.74 -1.31 -5.94
N PHE A 10 4.61 0.00 -5.97
CA PHE A 10 3.36 0.76 -5.98
C PHE A 10 2.86 1.12 -7.39
N GLY A 11 3.06 0.19 -8.34
CA GLY A 11 2.50 0.25 -9.68
C GLY A 11 1.00 -0.10 -9.74
N ARG A 12 0.54 -0.62 -10.89
CA ARG A 12 -0.88 -0.96 -11.12
C ARG A 12 -1.48 -1.86 -10.04
N ILE A 13 -0.80 -2.97 -9.70
CA ILE A 13 -1.30 -3.93 -8.71
C ILE A 13 -1.10 -3.42 -7.28
N GLY A 14 0.03 -2.78 -6.96
CA GLY A 14 0.26 -2.21 -5.63
C GLY A 14 -0.81 -1.21 -5.22
N ARG A 15 -1.24 -0.33 -6.15
CA ARG A 15 -2.33 0.63 -5.92
C ARG A 15 -3.69 -0.04 -5.71
N LEU A 16 -4.02 -1.05 -6.51
CA LEU A 16 -5.27 -1.80 -6.35
C LEU A 16 -5.28 -2.61 -5.04
N ALA A 17 -4.15 -3.22 -4.68
CA ALA A 17 -3.99 -3.93 -3.42
C ALA A 17 -4.16 -2.97 -2.24
N PHE A 18 -3.52 -1.80 -2.26
CA PHE A 18 -3.73 -0.77 -1.23
C PHE A 18 -5.20 -0.39 -1.10
N ARG A 19 -5.90 -0.13 -2.22
CA ARG A 19 -7.32 0.22 -2.20
C ARG A 19 -8.18 -0.83 -1.50
N VAL A 20 -8.01 -2.11 -1.86
CA VAL A 20 -8.79 -3.21 -1.24
C VAL A 20 -8.40 -3.40 0.23
N ILE A 21 -7.10 -3.31 0.55
CA ILE A 21 -6.61 -3.44 1.92
C ILE A 21 -7.13 -2.31 2.82
N SER A 22 -7.23 -1.07 2.31
CA SER A 22 -7.74 0.08 3.06
C SER A 22 -9.22 -0.06 3.47
N GLU A 23 -9.97 -0.93 2.81
CA GLU A 23 -11.38 -1.22 3.15
C GLU A 23 -11.50 -2.32 4.23
N ASP A 24 -10.43 -3.08 4.50
CA ASP A 24 -10.43 -4.18 5.47
C ASP A 24 -9.67 -3.83 6.75
N LYS A 25 -10.42 -3.65 7.85
CA LYS A 25 -9.88 -3.33 9.19
C LYS A 25 -8.96 -4.41 9.78
N LYS A 26 -8.90 -5.59 9.18
CA LYS A 26 -7.95 -6.65 9.56
C LYS A 26 -6.52 -6.28 9.22
N TYR A 27 -6.29 -5.37 8.28
CA TYR A 27 -4.98 -5.03 7.77
C TYR A 27 -4.66 -3.54 7.95
N GLU A 28 -3.38 -3.23 8.06
CA GLU A 28 -2.87 -1.86 8.15
C GLU A 28 -1.63 -1.76 7.24
N VAL A 29 -1.70 -0.91 6.21
CA VAL A 29 -0.52 -0.63 5.38
C VAL A 29 0.37 0.36 6.12
N VAL A 30 1.56 -0.10 6.52
CA VAL A 30 2.50 0.67 7.34
C VAL A 30 3.67 1.25 6.54
N GLY A 31 3.79 0.88 5.27
CA GLY A 31 4.83 1.39 4.39
C GLY A 31 4.63 1.00 2.93
N ILE A 32 5.09 1.89 2.05
CA ILE A 32 5.11 1.70 0.60
C ILE A 32 6.52 2.03 0.13
N ASN A 33 7.09 1.19 -0.73
CA ASN A 33 8.38 1.41 -1.39
C ASN A 33 8.21 1.32 -2.91
N ASP A 34 8.80 2.27 -3.64
CA ASP A 34 8.85 2.27 -5.12
C ASP A 34 10.14 2.96 -5.61
N LEU A 35 10.33 3.06 -6.93
CA LEU A 35 11.48 3.70 -7.58
C LEU A 35 11.21 5.17 -7.96
N THR A 36 10.19 5.79 -7.37
CA THR A 36 9.81 7.18 -7.59
C THR A 36 9.42 7.87 -6.28
N ASP A 37 9.27 9.19 -6.30
CA ASP A 37 8.95 9.99 -5.13
C ASP A 37 7.47 9.86 -4.71
N ALA A 38 7.17 10.28 -3.47
CA ALA A 38 5.83 10.18 -2.91
C ALA A 38 4.80 11.06 -3.64
N GLU A 39 5.23 12.18 -4.24
CA GLU A 39 4.34 13.08 -4.99
C GLU A 39 3.84 12.40 -6.28
N THR A 40 4.72 11.64 -6.94
CA THR A 40 4.39 10.84 -8.13
C THR A 40 3.48 9.65 -7.81
N LEU A 41 3.51 9.15 -6.57
CA LEU A 41 2.70 8.00 -6.12
C LEU A 41 1.30 8.37 -5.58
N ALA A 42 1.07 9.64 -5.22
CA ALA A 42 -0.18 10.14 -4.62
C ALA A 42 -1.35 10.20 -5.63
#